data_AF-A0AAU7DSR1-F1
#
_entry.id   AF-A0AAU7DSR1-F1
#
_cell.length_a   1.000
_cell.length_b   1.000
_cell.length_c   1.000
_cell.angle_alpha   90.00
_cell.angle_beta   90.00
_cell.angle_gamma   90.00
#
_symmetry.space_group_name_H-M   'P 1'
#
loop_
_entity.id
_entity.type
_entity.pdbx_description
1 polymer ?
#
loop_
_entity_poly.entity_id
_entity_poly.type
_entity_poly.pdbx_seq_one_letter_code
_entity_poly.pdbx_strand_id
1 'polypeptide(L)'
;MSYPQPPEFPNNGQQPQQPMGNQPPPNFGQPPAYGQPGGAPAYPQGPPQYQQPAYGQPPAYGQQAPYGQQGFGQQSFNQMPTDPSQAPLPGASMGQAMSRFFKKYATFSGRASRSEFWWVALAFMLISIIPQIMLYMGMSQAVKEISGQYGAYSFPEILELVAQGGSAFQTIEAAISSSGLYIAGSLILGLIGLVTFIPSLALSWRRLHDSNKSGAMIFLSLIPFVGSIIVLVFYLLPSDPAGQRFDAVR
;
A
#
# COMPACT_ATOMS: atom_id res chain seq x y z
N MET A 1 32.08 -20.33 -59.02
CA MET A 1 31.13 -20.18 -57.90
C MET A 1 31.38 -21.32 -56.93
N SER A 2 31.93 -20.98 -55.76
CA SER A 2 32.14 -21.86 -54.61
C SER A 2 30.80 -22.26 -53.99
N TYR A 3 30.70 -23.48 -53.45
CA TYR A 3 30.16 -23.68 -52.10
C TYR A 3 30.92 -24.81 -51.37
N PRO A 4 31.05 -24.71 -50.05
CA PRO A 4 32.12 -25.30 -49.24
C PRO A 4 31.81 -26.68 -48.63
N GLN A 5 32.86 -27.35 -48.16
CA GLN A 5 32.83 -28.56 -47.33
C GLN A 5 32.30 -28.24 -45.91
N PRO A 6 31.46 -29.11 -45.29
CA PRO A 6 31.16 -29.06 -43.87
C PRO A 6 32.24 -29.76 -43.01
N PRO A 7 32.49 -29.28 -41.77
CA PRO A 7 33.63 -29.69 -40.92
C PRO A 7 33.44 -31.00 -40.16
N GLU A 8 34.57 -31.65 -39.86
CA GLU A 8 34.74 -32.86 -39.05
C GLU A 8 34.31 -32.66 -37.58
N PHE A 9 33.66 -33.68 -37.01
CA PHE A 9 33.36 -33.74 -35.57
C PHE A 9 34.51 -34.44 -34.81
N PRO A 10 35.10 -33.81 -33.78
CA PRO A 10 36.09 -34.48 -32.93
C PRO A 10 35.46 -35.52 -32.00
N ASN A 11 36.10 -36.68 -32.00
CA ASN A 11 35.98 -37.80 -31.07
C ASN A 11 36.18 -37.37 -29.61
N ASN A 12 35.23 -37.71 -28.73
CA ASN A 12 35.40 -37.60 -27.28
C ASN A 12 35.21 -38.97 -26.62
N GLY A 13 36.35 -39.62 -26.37
CA GLY A 13 36.69 -40.19 -25.06
C GLY A 13 35.74 -41.21 -24.45
N GLN A 14 36.17 -42.47 -24.53
CA GLN A 14 35.72 -43.60 -23.71
C GLN A 14 35.73 -43.26 -22.21
N GLN A 15 34.64 -43.57 -21.49
CA GLN A 15 34.67 -43.77 -20.04
C GLN A 15 34.46 -45.27 -19.74
N PRO A 16 35.28 -45.89 -18.87
CA PRO A 16 35.29 -47.34 -18.64
C PRO A 16 34.11 -47.86 -17.80
N GLN A 17 33.67 -49.07 -18.17
CA GLN A 17 32.62 -49.87 -17.54
C GLN A 17 33.05 -50.35 -16.13
N GLN A 18 32.15 -50.26 -15.14
CA GLN A 18 32.33 -50.92 -13.84
C GLN A 18 31.64 -52.30 -13.82
N PRO A 19 32.24 -53.33 -13.18
CA PRO A 19 31.80 -54.72 -13.29
C PRO A 19 30.58 -55.09 -12.42
N MET A 20 29.77 -55.99 -12.98
CA MET A 20 28.56 -56.63 -12.46
C MET A 20 28.83 -57.46 -11.19
N GLY A 21 27.96 -57.34 -10.17
CA GLY A 21 28.00 -58.19 -8.96
C GLY A 21 26.61 -58.50 -8.41
N ASN A 22 26.15 -59.73 -8.70
CA ASN A 22 25.17 -60.61 -8.03
C ASN A 22 23.80 -60.07 -7.53
N GLN A 23 22.75 -60.33 -8.33
CA GLN A 23 21.33 -60.31 -7.91
C GLN A 23 20.85 -61.73 -7.53
N PRO A 24 20.02 -61.91 -6.48
CA PRO A 24 19.26 -63.14 -6.25
C PRO A 24 17.93 -63.19 -7.06
N PRO A 25 17.37 -64.39 -7.35
CA PRO A 25 16.35 -64.59 -8.40
C PRO A 25 14.91 -64.21 -8.00
N PRO A 26 13.99 -64.05 -8.98
CA PRO A 26 12.62 -63.60 -8.75
C PRO A 26 11.70 -64.75 -8.28
N ASN A 27 10.90 -64.49 -7.24
CA ASN A 27 9.85 -65.40 -6.77
C ASN A 27 8.53 -65.10 -7.50
N PHE A 28 8.07 -66.06 -8.32
CA PHE A 28 6.78 -66.05 -9.00
C PHE A 28 5.72 -66.73 -8.12
N GLY A 29 4.65 -66.01 -7.75
CA GLY A 29 3.59 -66.61 -6.93
C GLY A 29 2.33 -65.75 -6.69
N GLN A 30 1.58 -65.47 -7.77
CA GLN A 30 0.09 -65.40 -7.90
C GLN A 30 -0.75 -64.48 -6.94
N PRO A 31 -2.09 -64.35 -7.12
CA PRO A 31 -2.78 -63.19 -7.72
C PRO A 31 -3.64 -62.38 -6.70
N PRO A 32 -4.21 -61.22 -7.07
CA PRO A 32 -4.86 -60.31 -6.12
C PRO A 32 -6.37 -60.58 -6.00
N ALA A 33 -6.97 -60.36 -4.82
CA ALA A 33 -8.23 -59.58 -4.70
C ALA A 33 -8.77 -59.42 -3.24
N TYR A 34 -9.46 -58.27 -3.07
CA TYR A 34 -10.52 -57.89 -2.12
C TYR A 34 -10.19 -57.49 -0.66
N GLY A 35 -10.47 -56.21 -0.33
CA GLY A 35 -11.18 -55.81 0.90
C GLY A 35 -10.38 -55.12 2.03
N GLN A 36 -10.73 -53.85 2.30
CA GLN A 36 -10.43 -52.99 3.48
C GLN A 36 -10.77 -53.62 4.87
N PRO A 37 -10.49 -53.01 6.07
CA PRO A 37 -10.20 -51.58 6.37
C PRO A 37 -9.10 -51.27 7.44
N GLY A 38 -8.64 -50.01 7.50
CA GLY A 38 -8.15 -49.41 8.76
C GLY A 38 -6.82 -48.66 8.69
N GLY A 39 -6.85 -47.34 8.95
CA GLY A 39 -5.67 -46.53 9.27
C GLY A 39 -5.73 -45.11 8.69
N ALA A 40 -6.24 -44.15 9.44
CA ALA A 40 -6.26 -42.73 9.09
C ALA A 40 -4.82 -42.13 9.07
N PRO A 41 -4.49 -41.22 8.13
CA PRO A 41 -3.23 -40.46 8.20
C PRO A 41 -3.28 -39.39 9.30
N ALA A 42 -2.21 -39.33 10.09
CA ALA A 42 -2.03 -38.40 11.20
C ALA A 42 -1.92 -36.93 10.73
N TYR A 43 -2.75 -36.06 11.32
CA TYR A 43 -2.64 -34.61 11.18
C TYR A 43 -1.49 -34.07 12.04
N PRO A 44 -0.62 -33.17 11.52
CA PRO A 44 0.35 -32.46 12.36
C PRO A 44 -0.36 -31.55 13.38
N GLN A 45 0.07 -31.63 14.63
CA GLN A 45 -0.49 -30.89 15.76
C GLN A 45 -0.06 -29.42 15.78
N GLY A 46 -1.04 -28.54 16.03
CA GLY A 46 -0.88 -27.26 16.73
C GLY A 46 -0.42 -26.05 15.90
N PRO A 47 -1.02 -24.84 16.10
CA PRO A 47 -0.51 -23.61 15.51
C PRO A 47 0.83 -23.20 16.16
N PRO A 48 1.77 -22.59 15.40
CA PRO A 48 3.04 -22.14 15.94
C PRO A 48 2.82 -21.05 17.00
N GLN A 49 3.42 -21.24 18.18
CA GLN A 49 3.46 -20.23 19.24
C GLN A 49 4.30 -19.04 18.78
N TYR A 50 3.65 -17.91 18.54
CA TYR A 50 4.33 -16.65 18.28
C TYR A 50 4.96 -16.13 19.59
N GLN A 51 6.27 -16.30 19.78
CA GLN A 51 6.98 -15.52 20.79
C GLN A 51 7.06 -14.07 20.32
N GLN A 52 6.45 -13.17 21.11
CA GLN A 52 6.54 -11.72 20.92
C GLN A 52 7.99 -11.26 21.20
N PRO A 53 8.63 -10.50 20.30
CA PRO A 53 9.91 -9.86 20.62
C PRO A 53 9.72 -8.77 21.69
N ALA A 54 10.59 -8.77 22.70
CA ALA A 54 10.60 -7.75 23.75
C ALA A 54 10.87 -6.36 23.16
N TYR A 55 10.04 -5.38 23.50
CA TYR A 55 10.19 -3.99 23.08
C TYR A 55 11.50 -3.40 23.63
N GLY A 56 12.43 -3.01 22.75
CA GLY A 56 13.59 -2.19 23.16
C GLY A 56 14.90 -2.40 22.42
N GLN A 57 15.03 -3.32 21.45
CA GLN A 57 16.29 -3.50 20.73
C GLN A 57 16.17 -3.21 19.22
N PRO A 58 17.06 -2.40 18.63
CA PRO A 58 17.15 -2.27 17.18
C PRO A 58 17.64 -3.60 16.58
N PRO A 59 17.07 -4.07 15.44
CA PRO A 59 17.52 -5.33 14.84
C PRO A 59 18.98 -5.24 14.39
N ALA A 60 19.80 -6.19 14.83
CA ALA A 60 21.16 -6.38 14.33
C ALA A 60 21.10 -6.98 12.91
N TYR A 61 21.43 -6.17 11.91
CA TYR A 61 21.55 -6.62 10.53
C TYR A 61 22.85 -7.42 10.37
N GLY A 62 22.75 -8.73 10.12
CA GLY A 62 23.92 -9.53 9.75
C GLY A 62 23.88 -11.04 9.91
N GLN A 63 22.83 -11.66 10.48
CA GLN A 63 22.81 -13.12 10.64
C GLN A 63 21.78 -13.79 9.71
N GLN A 64 22.31 -14.55 8.75
CA GLN A 64 21.56 -15.43 7.85
C GLN A 64 20.97 -16.61 8.64
N ALA A 65 19.65 -16.80 8.55
CA ALA A 65 19.00 -18.05 8.97
C ALA A 65 19.02 -19.04 7.79
N PRO A 66 19.41 -20.32 8.00
CA PRO A 66 19.44 -21.31 6.95
C PRO A 66 18.03 -21.89 6.77
N TYR A 67 17.36 -21.56 5.66
CA TYR A 67 16.13 -22.24 5.25
C TYR A 67 16.24 -22.78 3.83
N GLY A 68 15.82 -24.03 3.69
CA GLY A 68 16.01 -24.90 2.54
C GLY A 68 15.44 -24.35 1.22
N GLN A 69 16.14 -24.70 0.15
CA GLN A 69 15.70 -24.49 -1.21
C GLN A 69 14.44 -25.30 -1.51
N GLN A 70 13.41 -24.65 -2.06
CA GLN A 70 12.53 -25.24 -3.06
C GLN A 70 11.92 -24.11 -3.90
N GLY A 71 12.19 -24.16 -5.21
CA GLY A 71 12.19 -23.01 -6.09
C GLY A 71 10.86 -22.67 -6.77
N PHE A 72 10.74 -21.38 -7.09
CA PHE A 72 10.17 -20.82 -8.32
C PHE A 72 10.90 -19.50 -8.59
N GLY A 73 11.63 -19.42 -9.71
CA GLY A 73 12.19 -18.18 -10.29
C GLY A 73 13.16 -17.39 -9.39
N GLN A 74 14.47 -17.60 -9.55
CA GLN A 74 15.50 -16.74 -8.97
C GLN A 74 15.46 -15.34 -9.63
N GLN A 75 14.62 -14.45 -9.12
CA GLN A 75 14.85 -13.01 -9.25
C GLN A 75 15.78 -12.62 -8.11
N SER A 76 16.90 -11.99 -8.43
CA SER A 76 17.93 -11.63 -7.45
C SER A 76 17.42 -10.47 -6.57
N PHE A 77 16.66 -10.80 -5.51
CA PHE A 77 16.02 -9.88 -4.55
C PHE A 77 16.99 -9.30 -3.51
N ASN A 78 18.25 -9.04 -3.88
CA ASN A 78 19.29 -8.59 -2.95
C ASN A 78 19.90 -7.22 -3.29
N GLN A 79 19.33 -6.48 -4.24
CA GLN A 79 19.75 -5.10 -4.45
C GLN A 79 19.04 -4.23 -3.41
N MET A 80 19.67 -4.10 -2.24
CA MET A 80 19.34 -3.00 -1.33
C MET A 80 19.37 -1.70 -2.12
N PRO A 81 18.45 -0.75 -1.88
CA PRO A 81 18.50 0.56 -2.52
C PRO A 81 19.92 1.13 -2.42
N THR A 82 20.49 1.56 -3.54
CA THR A 82 21.87 2.07 -3.65
C THR A 82 22.12 3.26 -2.72
N ASP A 83 21.04 3.89 -2.24
CA ASP A 83 21.02 4.90 -1.18
C ASP A 83 20.12 4.43 -0.01
N PRO A 84 20.64 4.23 1.22
CA PRO A 84 19.86 3.90 2.42
C PRO A 84 18.71 4.87 2.72
N SER A 85 18.78 6.12 2.22
CA SER A 85 17.69 7.10 2.34
C SER A 85 16.46 6.72 1.49
N GLN A 86 16.63 5.90 0.46
CA GLN A 86 15.56 5.47 -0.45
C GLN A 86 14.76 4.29 0.09
N ALA A 87 15.36 3.45 0.95
CA ALA A 87 14.69 2.31 1.57
C ALA A 87 13.48 2.73 2.44
N PRO A 88 12.43 1.89 2.53
CA PRO A 88 11.34 2.12 3.49
C PRO A 88 11.90 2.10 4.91
N LEU A 89 11.30 2.89 5.82
CA LEU A 89 11.72 3.03 7.22
C LEU A 89 10.66 2.49 8.19
N PRO A 90 10.58 1.16 8.41
CA PRO A 90 9.72 0.59 9.43
C PRO A 90 10.03 1.15 10.82
N GLY A 91 9.00 1.48 11.59
CA GLY A 91 9.15 2.04 12.93
C GLY A 91 9.59 3.51 12.96
N ALA A 92 9.45 4.24 11.84
CA ALA A 92 9.74 5.67 11.78
C ALA A 92 9.01 6.44 12.90
N SER A 93 9.71 7.39 13.52
CA SER A 93 9.08 8.40 14.38
C SER A 93 8.34 9.44 13.53
N MET A 94 7.45 10.20 14.16
CA MET A 94 6.70 11.27 13.48
C MET A 94 7.62 12.27 12.76
N GLY A 95 8.69 12.72 13.43
CA GLY A 95 9.65 13.67 12.85
C GLY A 95 10.42 13.09 11.65
N GLN A 96 10.79 11.81 11.70
CA GLN A 96 11.44 11.13 10.58
C GLN A 96 10.49 11.00 9.39
N ALA A 97 9.23 10.63 9.64
CA ALA A 97 8.20 10.53 8.61
C ALA A 97 7.96 11.88 7.92
N MET A 98 7.83 12.96 8.71
CA MET A 98 7.62 14.31 8.17
C MET A 98 8.84 14.83 7.39
N SER A 99 10.06 14.61 7.90
CA SER A 99 11.28 14.96 7.16
C SER A 99 11.35 14.23 5.82
N ARG A 100 11.01 12.94 5.80
CA ARG A 100 11.02 12.13 4.58
C ARG A 100 9.90 12.48 3.62
N PHE A 101 8.74 12.92 4.13
CA PHE A 101 7.64 13.44 3.31
C PHE A 101 8.10 14.64 2.47
N PHE A 102 8.72 15.65 3.09
CA PHE A 102 9.22 16.82 2.36
C PHE A 102 10.48 16.55 1.54
N LYS A 103 11.37 15.64 1.98
CA LYS A 103 12.55 15.25 1.18
C LYS A 103 12.17 14.49 -0.08
N LYS A 104 11.15 13.64 -0.02
CA LYS A 104 10.64 12.84 -1.15
C LYS A 104 9.41 13.48 -1.78
N TYR A 105 9.49 14.81 -2.02
CA TYR A 105 8.36 15.65 -2.37
C TYR A 105 7.64 15.21 -3.66
N ALA A 106 8.39 14.88 -4.71
CA ALA A 106 7.84 14.42 -5.99
C ALA A 106 8.48 13.07 -6.41
N THR A 107 8.85 12.24 -5.44
CA THR A 107 9.46 10.93 -5.69
C THR A 107 8.41 9.83 -5.65
N PHE A 108 8.07 9.29 -6.82
CA PHE A 108 7.09 8.21 -6.98
C PHE A 108 7.70 6.79 -7.00
N SER A 109 9.03 6.69 -7.13
CA SER A 109 9.76 5.43 -7.07
C SER A 109 10.03 5.00 -5.63
N GLY A 110 10.28 3.70 -5.43
CA GLY A 110 10.54 3.12 -4.12
C GLY A 110 9.28 2.90 -3.30
N ARG A 111 9.50 2.68 -2.00
CA ARG A 111 8.47 2.27 -1.04
C ARG A 111 8.37 3.21 0.15
N ALA A 112 7.21 3.19 0.78
CA ALA A 112 6.96 3.85 2.06
C ALA A 112 6.35 2.84 3.04
N SER A 113 6.99 2.69 4.20
CA SER A 113 6.50 1.84 5.27
C SER A 113 5.18 2.34 5.84
N ARG A 114 4.49 1.48 6.59
CA ARG A 114 3.25 1.84 7.31
C ARG A 114 3.45 3.02 8.26
N SER A 115 4.51 2.99 9.06
CA SER A 115 4.82 4.06 10.02
C SER A 115 5.09 5.40 9.33
N GLU A 116 5.84 5.41 8.22
CA GLU A 116 6.07 6.64 7.45
C GLU A 116 4.77 7.23 6.92
N PHE A 117 3.86 6.39 6.43
CA PHE A 117 2.58 6.84 5.89
C PHE A 117 1.65 7.36 7.00
N TRP A 118 1.40 6.56 8.03
CA TRP A 118 0.40 6.87 9.06
C TRP A 118 0.80 8.05 9.94
N TRP A 119 2.09 8.26 10.21
CA TRP A 119 2.51 9.47 10.94
C TRP A 119 2.25 10.74 10.15
N VAL A 120 2.48 10.73 8.85
CA VAL A 120 2.18 11.89 7.98
C VAL A 120 0.67 12.11 7.91
N ALA A 121 -0.12 11.05 7.75
CA ALA A 121 -1.57 11.12 7.75
C ALA A 121 -2.11 11.71 9.07
N LEU A 122 -1.62 11.23 10.21
CA LEU A 122 -1.98 11.75 11.54
C LEU A 122 -1.58 13.21 11.71
N ALA A 123 -0.37 13.59 11.29
CA ALA A 123 0.09 14.97 11.38
C ALA A 123 -0.83 15.92 10.58
N PHE A 124 -1.19 15.57 9.35
CA PHE A 124 -2.12 16.38 8.56
C PHE A 124 -3.53 16.38 9.11
N MET A 125 -4.00 15.26 9.66
CA MET A 125 -5.28 15.20 10.37
C MET A 125 -5.30 16.24 11.50
N LEU A 126 -4.26 16.29 12.34
CA LEU A 126 -4.17 17.25 13.46
C LEU A 126 -4.02 18.70 12.99
N ILE A 127 -3.16 18.97 12.00
CA ILE A 127 -2.97 20.31 11.42
C ILE A 127 -4.28 20.84 10.83
N SER A 128 -5.12 19.96 10.28
CA SER A 128 -6.40 20.35 9.68
C SER A 128 -7.50 20.70 10.69
N ILE A 129 -7.36 20.35 11.98
CA ILE A 129 -8.41 20.57 12.99
C ILE A 129 -8.73 22.05 13.16
N ILE A 130 -7.71 22.90 13.32
CA ILE A 130 -7.94 24.34 13.58
C ILE A 130 -8.65 25.00 12.39
N PRO A 131 -8.18 24.88 11.14
CA PRO A 131 -8.91 25.44 10.01
C PRO A 131 -10.32 24.86 9.84
N GLN A 132 -10.53 23.56 10.10
CA GLN A 132 -11.87 22.97 10.07
C GLN A 132 -12.81 23.59 11.11
N ILE A 133 -12.34 23.80 12.34
CA ILE A 133 -13.13 24.49 13.38
C ILE A 133 -13.53 25.89 12.89
N MET A 134 -12.61 26.63 12.26
CA MET A 134 -12.92 27.95 11.69
C MET A 134 -14.00 27.86 10.61
N LEU A 135 -13.96 26.88 9.71
CA LEU A 135 -15.01 26.64 8.71
C LEU A 135 -16.35 26.34 9.38
N TYR A 136 -16.40 25.41 10.35
CA TYR A 136 -17.63 25.05 11.04
C TYR A 136 -18.22 26.24 11.81
N MET A 137 -17.39 27.03 12.50
CA MET A 137 -17.82 28.24 13.19
C MET A 137 -18.31 29.31 12.21
N GLY A 138 -17.63 29.48 11.08
CA GLY A 138 -18.05 30.41 10.02
C GLY A 138 -19.39 30.01 9.40
N MET A 139 -19.55 28.71 9.08
CA MET A 139 -20.80 28.15 8.57
C MET A 139 -21.94 28.28 9.59
N SER A 140 -21.66 28.09 10.88
CA SER A 140 -22.68 28.25 11.93
C SER A 140 -23.21 29.69 12.03
N GLN A 141 -22.39 30.70 11.68
CA GLN A 141 -22.84 32.09 11.61
C GLN A 141 -23.74 32.32 10.41
N ALA A 142 -23.37 31.80 9.25
CA ALA A 142 -24.20 31.86 8.04
C ALA A 142 -25.58 31.23 8.28
N VAL A 143 -25.64 30.07 8.94
CA VAL A 143 -26.90 29.43 9.31
C VAL A 143 -27.74 30.32 10.23
N LYS A 144 -27.14 31.03 11.19
CA LYS A 144 -27.86 31.96 12.06
C LYS A 144 -28.44 33.13 11.28
N GLU A 145 -27.68 33.72 10.36
CA GLU A 145 -28.15 34.81 9.49
C GLU A 145 -29.34 34.36 8.62
N ILE A 146 -29.19 33.21 7.95
CA ILE A 146 -30.27 32.59 7.14
C ILE A 146 -31.50 32.31 8.01
N SER A 147 -31.31 31.73 9.20
CA SER A 147 -32.41 31.42 10.10
C SER A 147 -33.12 32.68 10.64
N GLY A 148 -32.38 33.78 10.84
CA GLY A 148 -32.97 35.06 11.24
C GLY A 148 -33.79 35.69 10.11
N GLN A 149 -33.34 35.52 8.86
CA GLN A 149 -34.03 36.07 7.70
C GLN A 149 -35.24 35.22 7.26
N TYR A 150 -35.13 33.89 7.35
CA TYR A 150 -36.14 32.96 6.82
C TYR A 150 -36.92 32.17 7.89
N GLY A 151 -36.61 32.33 9.18
CA GLY A 151 -37.21 31.54 10.26
C GLY A 151 -38.71 31.76 10.47
N ALA A 152 -39.28 32.82 9.89
CA ALA A 152 -40.72 33.09 9.93
C ALA A 152 -41.50 32.47 8.76
N TYR A 153 -40.82 32.04 7.69
CA TYR A 153 -41.45 31.45 6.52
C TYR A 153 -41.73 29.95 6.76
N SER A 154 -42.89 29.51 6.32
CA SER A 154 -43.23 28.09 6.26
C SER A 154 -42.47 27.39 5.12
N PHE A 155 -42.34 26.07 5.20
CA PHE A 155 -41.65 25.28 4.18
C PHE A 155 -42.19 25.51 2.74
N PRO A 156 -43.52 25.59 2.50
CA PRO A 156 -44.04 25.92 1.18
C PRO A 156 -43.63 27.30 0.66
N GLU A 157 -43.58 28.33 1.52
CA GLU A 157 -43.17 29.68 1.14
C GLU A 157 -41.67 29.73 0.79
N ILE A 158 -40.84 28.99 1.53
CA ILE A 158 -39.41 28.83 1.22
C ILE A 158 -39.24 28.15 -0.14
N LEU A 159 -40.01 27.10 -0.44
CA LEU A 159 -39.95 26.42 -1.73
C LEU A 159 -40.34 27.33 -2.89
N GLU A 160 -41.37 28.17 -2.71
CA GLU A 160 -41.77 29.14 -3.71
C GLU A 160 -40.68 30.19 -3.94
N LEU A 161 -40.04 30.69 -2.87
CA LEU A 161 -38.93 31.64 -2.95
C LEU A 161 -37.70 31.04 -3.68
N VAL A 162 -37.39 29.77 -3.44
CA VAL A 162 -36.31 29.05 -4.11
C VAL A 162 -36.66 28.77 -5.58
N ALA A 163 -37.92 28.44 -5.89
CA ALA A 163 -38.39 28.18 -7.25
C ALA A 163 -38.32 29.43 -8.14
N GLN A 164 -38.41 30.63 -7.56
CA GLN A 164 -38.24 31.90 -8.27
C GLN A 164 -36.76 32.23 -8.56
N GLY A 165 -35.80 31.41 -8.10
CA GLY A 165 -34.42 31.36 -8.60
C GLY A 165 -33.52 32.56 -8.30
N GLY A 166 -33.96 33.55 -7.51
CA GLY A 166 -33.24 34.81 -7.32
C GLY A 166 -32.64 35.00 -5.92
N SER A 167 -33.48 35.35 -4.95
CA SER A 167 -33.02 35.94 -3.69
C SER A 167 -32.60 34.92 -2.61
N ALA A 168 -33.24 33.75 -2.57
CA ALA A 168 -32.99 32.74 -1.53
C ALA A 168 -31.56 32.16 -1.63
N PHE A 169 -31.18 31.75 -2.85
CA PHE A 169 -29.87 31.16 -3.11
C PHE A 169 -28.75 32.20 -2.93
N GLN A 170 -28.93 33.42 -3.46
CA GLN A 170 -27.99 34.52 -3.29
C GLN A 170 -27.77 34.89 -1.82
N THR A 171 -28.83 34.84 -0.99
CA THR A 171 -28.71 35.12 0.45
C THR A 171 -27.87 34.05 1.16
N ILE A 172 -28.05 32.78 0.80
CA ILE A 172 -27.27 31.68 1.37
C ILE A 172 -25.80 31.81 0.96
N GLU A 173 -25.53 32.05 -0.32
CA GLU A 173 -24.18 32.26 -0.81
C GLU A 173 -23.51 33.47 -0.16
N ALA A 174 -24.23 34.59 -0.03
CA ALA A 174 -23.74 35.79 0.62
C ALA A 174 -23.42 35.55 2.10
N ALA A 175 -24.29 34.87 2.84
CA ALA A 175 -24.08 34.58 4.27
C ALA A 175 -22.85 33.69 4.52
N ILE A 176 -22.62 32.69 3.66
CA ILE A 176 -21.45 31.81 3.78
C ILE A 176 -20.17 32.55 3.35
N SER A 177 -20.23 33.26 2.22
CA SER A 177 -19.06 33.94 1.65
C SER A 177 -18.66 35.22 2.37
N SER A 178 -19.55 35.85 3.15
CA SER A 178 -19.23 37.01 3.98
C SER A 178 -18.54 36.65 5.29
N SER A 179 -18.63 35.38 5.72
CA SER A 179 -18.08 34.93 7.00
C SER A 179 -16.56 34.92 6.99
N GLY A 180 -15.94 35.87 7.71
CA GLY A 180 -14.48 36.00 7.77
C GLY A 180 -13.77 34.75 8.29
N LEU A 181 -14.36 34.02 9.24
CA LEU A 181 -13.80 32.74 9.73
C LEU A 181 -13.88 31.63 8.66
N TYR A 182 -14.96 31.59 7.89
CA TYR A 182 -15.10 30.64 6.78
C TYR A 182 -14.06 30.91 5.70
N ILE A 183 -13.90 32.18 5.30
CA ILE A 183 -12.90 32.60 4.31
C ILE A 183 -11.49 32.25 4.81
N ALA A 184 -11.12 32.70 6.01
CA ALA A 184 -9.79 32.50 6.54
C ALA A 184 -9.43 31.01 6.67
N GLY A 185 -10.33 30.20 7.23
CA GLY A 185 -10.11 28.76 7.32
C GLY A 185 -10.02 28.09 5.95
N SER A 186 -10.81 28.54 4.97
CA SER A 186 -10.78 27.99 3.60
C SER A 186 -9.46 28.31 2.89
N LEU A 187 -8.94 29.54 3.06
CA LEU A 187 -7.63 29.93 2.53
C LEU A 187 -6.50 29.12 3.15
N ILE A 188 -6.52 28.94 4.48
CA ILE A 188 -5.49 28.16 5.18
C ILE A 188 -5.51 26.69 4.70
N LEU A 189 -6.69 26.05 4.65
CA LEU A 189 -6.81 24.69 4.12
C LEU A 189 -6.39 24.59 2.66
N GLY A 190 -6.78 25.56 1.83
CA GLY A 190 -6.40 25.62 0.42
C GLY A 190 -4.89 25.68 0.24
N LEU A 191 -4.19 26.50 1.02
CA LEU A 191 -2.73 26.62 0.99
C LEU A 191 -2.04 25.34 1.47
N ILE A 192 -2.53 24.73 2.57
CA ILE A 192 -2.02 23.44 3.04
C ILE A 192 -2.21 22.38 1.96
N GLY A 193 -3.40 22.29 1.37
CA GLY A 193 -3.70 21.37 0.28
C GLY A 193 -2.78 21.57 -0.92
N LEU A 194 -2.60 22.81 -1.37
CA LEU A 194 -1.74 23.15 -2.51
C LEU A 194 -0.28 22.68 -2.30
N VAL A 195 0.30 22.98 -1.13
CA VAL A 195 1.68 22.61 -0.80
C VAL A 195 1.84 21.10 -0.62
N THR A 196 0.81 20.42 -0.11
CA THR A 196 0.92 19.00 0.28
C THR A 196 0.35 18.04 -0.76
N PHE A 197 -0.32 18.52 -1.80
CA PHE A 197 -1.00 17.69 -2.79
C PHE A 197 -0.04 16.71 -3.48
N ILE A 198 1.02 17.26 -4.09
CA ILE A 198 2.04 16.46 -4.80
C ILE A 198 2.74 15.45 -3.88
N PRO A 199 3.29 15.84 -2.72
CA PRO A 199 3.96 14.89 -1.84
C PRO A 199 3.01 13.87 -1.20
N SER A 200 1.74 14.21 -0.97
CA SER A 200 0.73 13.25 -0.50
C SER A 200 0.42 12.20 -1.55
N LEU A 201 0.33 12.60 -2.82
CA LEU A 201 0.17 11.67 -3.93
C LEU A 201 1.40 10.76 -4.05
N ALA A 202 2.60 11.33 -4.00
CA ALA A 202 3.85 10.58 -4.08
C ALA A 202 4.03 9.59 -2.91
N LEU A 203 3.70 9.99 -1.69
CA LEU A 203 3.75 9.12 -0.51
C LEU A 203 2.74 7.97 -0.61
N SER A 204 1.51 8.27 -1.03
CA SER A 204 0.45 7.28 -1.21
C SER A 204 0.79 6.28 -2.31
N TRP A 205 1.38 6.76 -3.41
CA TRP A 205 1.89 5.92 -4.50
C TRP A 205 2.96 4.94 -4.01
N ARG A 206 3.96 5.44 -3.26
CA ARG A 206 5.02 4.61 -2.65
C ARG A 206 4.48 3.65 -1.59
N ARG A 207 3.40 4.02 -0.90
CA ARG A 207 2.73 3.14 0.06
C ARG A 207 2.07 1.94 -0.62
N LEU A 208 1.48 2.13 -1.80
CA LEU A 208 0.93 1.03 -2.60
C LEU A 208 2.03 0.10 -3.13
N HIS A 209 3.18 0.64 -3.51
CA HIS A 209 4.34 -0.18 -3.88
C HIS A 209 4.82 -1.06 -2.73
N ASP A 210 4.75 -0.57 -1.48
CA ASP A 210 5.17 -1.32 -0.30
C ASP A 210 4.31 -2.57 -0.04
N SER A 211 3.03 -2.54 -0.40
CA SER A 211 2.12 -3.71 -0.39
C SER A 211 2.05 -4.42 -1.76
N ASN A 212 3.08 -4.22 -2.59
CA ASN A 212 3.27 -4.88 -3.88
C ASN A 212 2.14 -4.61 -4.89
N LYS A 213 1.46 -3.47 -4.75
CA LYS A 213 0.42 -2.99 -5.69
C LYS A 213 1.00 -1.91 -6.61
N SER A 214 0.40 -1.72 -7.78
CA SER A 214 0.78 -0.58 -8.63
C SER A 214 0.33 0.72 -7.98
N GLY A 215 1.12 1.79 -8.09
CA GLY A 215 0.72 3.09 -7.54
C GLY A 215 -0.53 3.69 -8.20
N ALA A 216 -0.83 3.30 -9.45
CA ALA A 216 -2.06 3.67 -10.15
C ALA A 216 -3.35 3.20 -9.44
N MET A 217 -3.28 2.21 -8.54
CA MET A 217 -4.44 1.77 -7.75
C MET A 217 -5.01 2.91 -6.89
N ILE A 218 -4.28 4.00 -6.67
CA ILE A 218 -4.80 5.20 -6.02
C ILE A 218 -6.02 5.78 -6.73
N PHE A 219 -6.11 5.65 -8.06
CA PHE A 219 -7.23 6.16 -8.85
C PHE A 219 -8.55 5.43 -8.59
N LEU A 220 -8.51 4.25 -7.95
CA LEU A 220 -9.74 3.63 -7.46
C LEU A 220 -10.47 4.55 -6.48
N SER A 221 -9.76 5.42 -5.75
CA SER A 221 -10.37 6.41 -4.86
C SER A 221 -11.31 7.39 -5.56
N LEU A 222 -11.27 7.49 -6.90
CA LEU A 222 -12.22 8.27 -7.70
C LEU A 222 -13.62 7.64 -7.73
N ILE A 223 -13.74 6.34 -7.42
CA ILE A 223 -15.01 5.66 -7.21
C ILE A 223 -15.40 5.91 -5.75
N PRO A 224 -16.44 6.72 -5.48
CA PRO A 224 -16.81 7.09 -4.11
C PRO A 224 -17.23 5.85 -3.32
N PHE A 225 -16.96 5.90 -2.01
CA PHE A 225 -17.22 4.83 -1.03
C PHE A 225 -16.40 3.56 -1.28
N VAL A 226 -16.72 2.79 -2.31
CA VAL A 226 -16.12 1.46 -2.53
C VAL A 226 -14.63 1.59 -2.86
N GLY A 227 -14.29 2.49 -3.77
CA GLY A 227 -12.92 2.70 -4.20
C GLY A 227 -12.02 3.28 -3.11
N SER A 228 -12.51 4.25 -2.34
CA SER A 228 -11.77 4.83 -1.21
C SER A 228 -11.54 3.82 -0.08
N ILE A 229 -12.52 2.93 0.20
CA ILE A 229 -12.35 1.85 1.17
C ILE A 229 -11.29 0.84 0.70
N ILE A 230 -11.29 0.44 -0.57
CA ILE A 230 -10.29 -0.51 -1.12
C ILE A 230 -8.87 0.04 -0.95
N VAL A 231 -8.65 1.30 -1.31
CA VAL A 231 -7.33 1.94 -1.20
C VAL A 231 -6.90 2.11 0.27
N LEU A 232 -7.84 2.44 1.16
CA LEU A 232 -7.58 2.49 2.60
C LEU A 232 -7.13 1.11 3.13
N VAL A 233 -7.79 0.03 2.72
CA VAL A 233 -7.37 -1.33 3.07
C VAL A 233 -5.94 -1.58 2.60
N PHE A 234 -5.59 -1.21 1.36
CA PHE A 234 -4.20 -1.34 0.88
C PHE A 234 -3.18 -0.54 1.70
N TYR A 235 -3.55 0.63 2.22
CA TYR A 235 -2.67 1.39 3.11
C TYR A 235 -2.46 0.71 4.46
N LEU A 236 -3.41 -0.10 4.94
CA LEU A 236 -3.33 -0.85 6.20
C LEU A 236 -2.54 -2.16 6.07
N LEU A 237 -2.49 -2.76 4.88
CA LEU A 237 -1.84 -4.06 4.63
C LEU A 237 -0.36 -4.09 5.05
N PRO A 238 0.17 -5.26 5.42
CA PRO A 238 1.60 -5.43 5.63
C PRO A 238 2.45 -5.15 4.40
N SER A 239 3.70 -4.77 4.68
CA SER A 239 4.75 -4.67 3.67
C SER A 239 4.98 -6.06 3.07
N ASP A 240 5.04 -6.13 1.74
CA ASP A 240 5.28 -7.35 0.99
C ASP A 240 6.72 -7.33 0.44
N PRO A 241 7.55 -8.37 0.71
CA PRO A 241 8.91 -8.46 0.15
C PRO A 241 8.96 -8.30 -1.38
N ALA A 242 7.95 -8.78 -2.11
CA ALA A 242 7.89 -8.64 -3.57
C ALA A 242 7.74 -7.17 -4.03
N GLY A 243 7.36 -6.26 -3.13
CA GLY A 243 7.36 -4.82 -3.38
C GLY A 243 8.76 -4.25 -3.66
N GLN A 244 9.85 -4.97 -3.31
CA GLN A 244 11.23 -4.57 -3.63
C GLN A 244 11.46 -4.30 -5.12
N ARG A 245 10.66 -4.90 -6.01
CA ARG A 245 10.75 -4.63 -7.46
C ARG A 245 10.51 -3.16 -7.83
N PHE A 246 9.90 -2.38 -6.93
CA PHE A 246 9.65 -0.94 -7.12
C PHE A 246 10.77 -0.06 -6.55
N ASP A 247 11.75 -0.65 -5.85
CA ASP A 247 12.95 0.06 -5.43
C ASP A 247 13.79 0.36 -6.67
N ALA A 248 14.26 1.60 -6.81
CA ALA A 248 14.96 2.03 -8.02
C ALA A 248 16.31 1.32 -8.12
N VAL A 249 16.54 0.61 -9.23
CA VAL A 249 17.89 0.19 -9.65
C VAL A 249 18.47 1.34 -10.45
N ARG A 250 19.23 2.22 -9.80
CA ARG A 250 20.10 3.18 -10.48
C ARG A 250 21.41 3.32 -9.73
#